data_AF-A0A2V2Q783-F1
#
_entry.id   AF-A0A2V2Q783-F1
#
_cell.length_a   1.000
_cell.length_b   1.000
_cell.length_c   1.000
_cell.angle_alpha   90.00
_cell.angle_beta   90.00
_cell.angle_gamma   90.00
#
_symmetry.space_group_name_H-M   'P 1'
#
loop_
_entity.id
_entity.type
_entity.pdbx_description
1 polymer ?
#
loop_
_entity_poly.entity_id
_entity_poly.type
_entity_poly.pdbx_seq_one_letter_code
_entity_poly.pdbx_strand_id
1 'polypeptide(L)'
;CASDLGEEEVLPLLAGRESAVGLAAVNGPASTVISGDAAAVDEIAAVLAERGRKTRRLRVSHAFHSPLMEPMLSEFREVVAQVVPGEATIPVISDLTGEPATSGQLGSPDYWVEHVRGTVRFQDGVRHLERDGVTAFLELGPDGALTALGQDCLTGTTGTATAVGDSEGTGTAALTGTPLLLPLLRKDRPEAPAAATALARLHVAGVPVDWSAVHSGGPSRPAVDLPTYAFQRGSYWLAAGPATADLPAAGLRTVDHPLLGAGTELADSDGFLFTGRFSVRSHPWLADHGVYEGVLFPATAFLELAVRAGDQVGCDRVEELTLEAPLVLPQGGAVALQLTVGSPDASGTRPLSVHARPADDGPDAPWTRHASGLLPPARNPGPADPF
;
A
#
# COMPACT_ATOMS: atom_id res chain seq x y z
N CYS A 1 25.75 -39.25 8.40
CA CYS A 1 26.82 -38.24 8.36
C CYS A 1 26.40 -37.16 7.37
N ALA A 2 26.37 -35.89 7.77
CA ALA A 2 26.12 -34.78 6.86
C ALA A 2 27.44 -34.35 6.20
N SER A 3 27.40 -34.02 4.91
CA SER A 3 28.53 -33.57 4.10
C SER A 3 28.24 -32.26 3.38
N ASP A 4 29.28 -31.47 3.13
CA ASP A 4 29.23 -30.23 2.36
C ASP A 4 29.30 -30.45 0.83
N LEU A 5 28.78 -31.58 0.35
CA LEU A 5 28.87 -32.07 -1.02
C LEU A 5 27.49 -32.15 -1.68
N GLY A 6 27.44 -31.99 -3.00
CA GLY A 6 26.24 -32.27 -3.79
C GLY A 6 26.03 -33.76 -4.05
N GLU A 7 24.83 -34.13 -4.51
CA GLU A 7 24.46 -35.53 -4.82
C GLU A 7 25.46 -36.19 -5.79
N GLU A 8 25.78 -35.53 -6.91
CA GLU A 8 26.70 -36.06 -7.94
C GLU A 8 28.12 -36.33 -7.40
N GLU A 9 28.57 -35.55 -6.41
CA GLU A 9 29.89 -35.75 -5.79
C GLU A 9 29.88 -36.90 -4.77
N VAL A 10 28.74 -37.16 -4.12
CA VAL A 10 28.58 -38.20 -3.09
C VAL A 10 28.32 -39.58 -3.69
N LEU A 11 27.51 -39.69 -4.75
CA LEU A 11 27.12 -40.98 -5.34
C LEU A 11 28.33 -41.89 -5.67
N PRO A 12 29.43 -41.40 -6.27
CA PRO A 12 30.60 -42.23 -6.56
C PRO A 12 31.27 -42.82 -5.31
N LEU A 13 31.10 -42.20 -4.14
CA LEU A 13 31.66 -42.69 -2.87
C LEU A 13 30.85 -43.82 -2.26
N LEU A 14 29.60 -44.00 -2.71
CA LEU A 14 28.69 -45.05 -2.26
C LEU A 14 28.77 -46.31 -3.13
N ALA A 15 29.37 -46.20 -4.32
CA ALA A 15 29.46 -47.28 -5.30
C ALA A 15 30.14 -48.53 -4.71
N GLY A 16 29.48 -49.67 -4.81
CA GLY A 16 29.92 -50.96 -4.25
C GLY A 16 29.67 -51.13 -2.74
N ARG A 17 28.98 -50.18 -2.10
CA ARG A 17 28.62 -50.20 -0.67
C ARG A 17 27.11 -50.07 -0.44
N GLU A 18 26.31 -50.25 -1.48
CA GLU A 18 24.87 -49.96 -1.51
C GLU A 18 24.05 -50.84 -0.55
N SER A 19 24.59 -51.98 -0.12
CA SER A 19 23.97 -52.85 0.89
C SER A 19 24.22 -52.37 2.33
N ALA A 20 25.18 -51.47 2.55
CA ALA A 20 25.60 -51.00 3.86
C ALA A 20 25.32 -49.50 4.07
N VAL A 21 25.42 -48.68 3.03
CA VAL A 21 25.25 -47.22 3.10
C VAL A 21 24.38 -46.74 1.94
N GLY A 22 23.52 -45.76 2.23
CA GLY A 22 22.72 -45.04 1.24
C GLY A 22 22.90 -43.53 1.35
N LEU A 23 22.46 -42.84 0.29
CA LEU A 23 22.20 -41.41 0.35
C LEU A 23 20.86 -41.22 1.07
N ALA A 24 20.92 -40.64 2.26
CA ALA A 24 19.77 -40.45 3.12
C ALA A 24 18.93 -39.25 2.69
N ALA A 25 19.60 -38.14 2.33
CA ALA A 25 18.95 -36.89 1.99
C ALA A 25 19.80 -36.03 1.07
N VAL A 26 19.13 -35.33 0.16
CA VAL A 26 19.64 -34.23 -0.66
C VAL A 26 18.98 -32.95 -0.15
N ASN A 27 19.66 -32.28 0.78
CA ASN A 27 19.14 -31.11 1.49
C ASN A 27 19.46 -29.78 0.80
N GLY A 28 20.37 -29.78 -0.18
CA GLY A 28 20.80 -28.60 -0.91
C GLY A 28 21.97 -28.91 -1.83
N PRO A 29 22.36 -27.94 -2.70
CA PRO A 29 23.32 -28.16 -3.78
C PRO A 29 24.71 -28.59 -3.29
N ALA A 30 25.06 -28.23 -2.05
CA ALA A 30 26.28 -28.66 -1.35
C ALA A 30 25.94 -29.15 0.07
N SER A 31 24.80 -29.82 0.24
CA SER A 31 24.33 -30.30 1.54
C SER A 31 23.62 -31.64 1.38
N THR A 32 24.31 -32.71 1.73
CA THR A 32 23.82 -34.09 1.61
C THR A 32 24.03 -34.85 2.91
N VAL A 33 23.28 -35.94 3.08
CA VAL A 33 23.43 -36.84 4.23
C VAL A 33 23.58 -38.27 3.74
N ILE A 34 24.62 -38.95 4.19
CA ILE A 34 24.78 -40.41 4.02
C ILE A 34 24.39 -41.12 5.32
N SER A 35 23.76 -42.28 5.22
CA SER A 35 23.38 -43.09 6.39
C SER A 35 23.56 -44.57 6.11
N GLY A 36 23.85 -45.36 7.14
CA GLY A 36 24.09 -46.78 7.00
C GLY A 36 24.90 -47.36 8.16
N ASP A 37 25.61 -48.44 7.88
CA ASP A 37 26.57 -49.05 8.79
C ASP A 37 27.61 -48.04 9.27
N ALA A 38 27.92 -48.07 10.57
CA ALA A 38 28.77 -47.08 11.20
C ALA A 38 30.20 -47.11 10.65
N ALA A 39 30.78 -48.30 10.44
CA ALA A 39 32.15 -48.42 9.95
C ALA A 39 32.23 -47.95 8.48
N ALA A 40 31.27 -48.37 7.65
CA ALA A 40 31.23 -47.94 6.25
C ALA A 40 31.03 -46.42 6.10
N VAL A 41 30.21 -45.79 6.94
CA VAL A 41 30.03 -44.32 6.97
C VAL A 41 31.30 -43.62 7.47
N ASP A 42 31.96 -44.15 8.50
CA ASP A 42 33.19 -43.57 9.05
C ASP A 42 34.35 -43.63 8.04
N GLU A 43 34.46 -44.71 7.26
CA GLU A 43 35.41 -44.80 6.14
C GLU A 43 35.16 -43.73 5.06
N ILE A 44 33.92 -43.54 4.65
CA ILE A 44 33.58 -42.50 3.66
C ILE A 44 33.90 -41.11 4.24
N ALA A 45 33.56 -40.87 5.50
CA ALA A 45 33.87 -39.60 6.17
C ALA A 45 35.39 -39.34 6.27
N ALA A 46 36.21 -40.38 6.47
CA ALA A 46 37.66 -40.27 6.47
C ALA A 46 38.20 -39.90 5.08
N VAL A 47 37.73 -40.54 4.01
CA VAL A 47 38.09 -40.20 2.62
C VAL A 47 37.72 -38.74 2.31
N LEU A 48 36.56 -38.27 2.80
CA LEU A 48 36.15 -36.88 2.63
C LEU A 48 37.05 -35.90 3.39
N ALA A 49 37.45 -36.26 4.62
CA ALA A 49 38.37 -35.45 5.42
C ALA A 49 39.76 -35.34 4.77
N GLU A 50 40.27 -36.43 4.18
CA GLU A 50 41.53 -36.42 3.41
C GLU A 50 41.46 -35.49 2.19
N ARG A 51 40.28 -35.34 1.60
CA ARG A 51 39.99 -34.40 0.50
C ARG A 51 39.70 -32.97 0.98
N GLY A 52 39.83 -32.70 2.28
CA GLY A 52 39.57 -31.39 2.87
C GLY A 52 38.10 -30.98 2.95
N ARG A 53 37.17 -31.94 2.79
CA ARG A 53 35.72 -31.70 2.85
C ARG A 53 35.21 -31.80 4.28
N LYS A 54 34.22 -30.96 4.64
CA LYS A 54 33.64 -30.95 5.98
C LYS A 54 32.56 -32.02 6.09
N THR A 55 32.65 -32.81 7.16
CA THR A 55 31.60 -33.77 7.52
C THR A 55 31.18 -33.60 8.97
N ARG A 56 29.94 -33.94 9.28
CA ARG A 56 29.38 -33.88 10.63
C ARG A 56 28.59 -35.14 10.93
N ARG A 57 29.00 -35.86 11.97
CA ARG A 57 28.21 -36.98 12.49
C ARG A 57 26.92 -36.46 13.13
N LEU A 58 25.78 -36.99 12.69
CA LEU A 58 24.48 -36.65 13.22
C LEU A 58 24.19 -37.54 14.44
N ARG A 59 23.63 -36.95 15.50
CA ARG A 59 23.20 -37.69 16.69
C ARG A 59 21.79 -38.22 16.45
N VAL A 60 21.71 -39.41 15.87
CA VAL A 60 20.45 -40.11 15.58
C VAL A 60 20.50 -41.49 16.22
N SER A 61 19.32 -42.05 16.56
CA SER A 61 19.23 -43.38 17.16
C SER A 61 19.45 -44.49 16.12
N HIS A 62 19.09 -44.24 14.87
CA HIS A 62 19.15 -45.21 13.77
C HIS A 62 19.59 -44.55 12.46
N ALA A 63 20.07 -45.37 11.53
CA ALA A 63 20.41 -44.95 10.17
C ALA A 63 19.17 -44.94 9.27
N PHE A 64 18.26 -43.99 9.49
CA PHE A 64 17.09 -43.79 8.61
C PHE A 64 17.51 -43.55 7.16
N HIS A 65 16.62 -43.87 6.20
CA HIS A 65 16.87 -43.71 4.76
C HIS A 65 18.13 -44.47 4.29
N SER A 66 18.32 -45.69 4.81
CA SER A 66 19.46 -46.55 4.49
C SER A 66 19.05 -48.01 4.32
N PRO A 67 19.93 -48.87 3.76
CA PRO A 67 19.71 -50.32 3.70
C PRO A 67 19.43 -50.96 5.06
N LEU A 68 19.85 -50.34 6.17
CA LEU A 68 19.57 -50.86 7.51
C LEU A 68 18.10 -50.77 7.90
N MET A 69 17.25 -50.11 7.11
CA MET A 69 15.80 -50.09 7.28
C MET A 69 15.12 -51.37 6.74
N GLU A 70 15.77 -52.11 5.84
CA GLU A 70 15.19 -53.29 5.17
C GLU A 70 14.54 -54.31 6.12
N PRO A 71 15.17 -54.68 7.26
CA PRO A 71 14.62 -55.71 8.14
C PRO A 71 13.26 -55.34 8.76
N MET A 72 12.97 -54.04 8.94
CA MET A 72 11.72 -53.58 9.56
C MET A 72 10.60 -53.31 8.55
N LEU A 73 10.87 -53.29 7.24
CA LEU A 73 9.92 -52.77 6.26
C LEU A 73 8.62 -53.58 6.17
N SER A 74 8.70 -54.91 6.35
CA SER A 74 7.52 -55.78 6.32
C SER A 74 6.57 -55.51 7.49
N GLU A 75 7.08 -55.52 8.72
CA GLU A 75 6.31 -55.20 9.93
C GLU A 75 5.81 -53.75 9.90
N PHE A 76 6.64 -52.80 9.44
CA PHE A 76 6.25 -51.40 9.28
C PHE A 76 5.08 -51.26 8.31
N ARG A 77 5.09 -51.97 7.18
CA ARG A 77 3.99 -51.98 6.22
C ARG A 77 2.68 -52.45 6.84
N GLU A 78 2.72 -53.52 7.63
CA GLU A 78 1.54 -54.05 8.33
C GLU A 78 0.94 -53.03 9.31
N VAL A 79 1.78 -52.25 9.99
CA VAL A 79 1.34 -51.17 10.88
C VAL A 79 0.74 -50.01 10.08
N VAL A 80 1.42 -49.53 9.04
CA VAL A 80 0.94 -48.41 8.22
C VAL A 80 -0.37 -48.76 7.50
N ALA A 81 -0.54 -50.01 7.07
CA ALA A 81 -1.77 -50.48 6.43
C ALA A 81 -3.02 -50.43 7.32
N GLN A 82 -2.87 -50.25 8.63
CA GLN A 82 -3.98 -50.07 9.56
C GLN A 82 -4.48 -48.63 9.62
N VAL A 83 -3.72 -47.67 9.08
CA VAL A 83 -4.12 -46.26 9.02
C VAL A 83 -5.10 -46.08 7.85
N VAL A 84 -6.26 -45.50 8.14
CA VAL A 84 -7.25 -45.13 7.10
C VAL A 84 -6.91 -43.72 6.60
N PRO A 85 -6.39 -43.56 5.36
CA PRO A 85 -6.02 -42.26 4.86
C PRO A 85 -7.25 -41.44 4.46
N GLY A 86 -7.21 -40.13 4.74
CA GLY A 86 -8.11 -39.16 4.14
C GLY A 86 -7.61 -38.69 2.77
N GLU A 87 -8.47 -38.04 2.00
CA GLU A 87 -8.04 -37.37 0.77
C GLU A 87 -7.19 -36.14 1.09
N ALA A 88 -6.06 -35.98 0.37
CA ALA A 88 -5.21 -34.82 0.54
C ALA A 88 -5.88 -33.58 -0.08
N THR A 89 -6.27 -32.62 0.76
CA THR A 89 -6.88 -31.35 0.35
C THR A 89 -5.86 -30.21 0.21
N ILE A 90 -4.67 -30.38 0.79
CA ILE A 90 -3.53 -29.50 0.63
C ILE A 90 -2.53 -30.22 -0.29
N PRO A 91 -2.09 -29.59 -1.40
CA PRO A 91 -1.06 -30.17 -2.26
C PRO A 91 0.21 -30.49 -1.47
N VAL A 92 0.78 -31.67 -1.70
CA VAL A 92 2.01 -32.13 -1.04
C VAL A 92 3.06 -32.39 -2.11
N ILE A 93 4.24 -31.80 -1.96
CA ILE A 93 5.42 -32.19 -2.73
C ILE A 93 6.06 -33.37 -2.01
N SER A 94 6.21 -34.48 -2.71
CA SER A 94 6.75 -35.71 -2.13
C SER A 94 8.26 -35.56 -1.89
N ASP A 95 8.68 -35.73 -0.66
CA ASP A 95 10.10 -35.82 -0.31
C ASP A 95 10.78 -37.09 -0.85
N LEU A 96 10.06 -38.02 -1.48
CA LEU A 96 10.67 -39.17 -2.16
C LEU A 96 11.02 -38.86 -3.62
N THR A 97 10.22 -38.01 -4.27
CA THR A 97 10.33 -37.75 -5.73
C THR A 97 10.72 -36.32 -6.08
N GLY A 98 10.52 -35.36 -5.17
CA GLY A 98 10.66 -33.93 -5.44
C GLY A 98 9.49 -33.32 -6.22
N GLU A 99 8.43 -34.10 -6.48
CA GLU A 99 7.31 -33.73 -7.35
C GLU A 99 5.95 -33.82 -6.60
N PRO A 100 4.86 -33.24 -7.12
CA PRO A 100 3.53 -33.30 -6.51
C PRO A 100 3.06 -34.75 -6.33
N ALA A 101 2.71 -35.09 -5.09
CA ALA A 101 2.16 -36.38 -4.75
C ALA A 101 0.65 -36.43 -5.03
N THR A 102 0.18 -37.56 -5.53
CA THR A 102 -1.26 -37.84 -5.62
C THR A 102 -1.81 -38.34 -4.27
N SER A 103 -3.09 -38.11 -4.00
CA SER A 103 -3.78 -38.67 -2.83
C SER A 103 -3.64 -40.20 -2.76
N GLY A 104 -3.62 -40.89 -3.90
CA GLY A 104 -3.41 -42.34 -3.98
C GLY A 104 -2.02 -42.78 -3.53
N GLN A 105 -0.97 -42.01 -3.87
CA GLN A 105 0.38 -42.28 -3.37
C GLN A 105 0.45 -42.06 -1.85
N LEU A 106 -0.04 -40.92 -1.35
CA LEU A 106 0.01 -40.60 0.09
C LEU A 106 -0.82 -41.57 0.95
N GLY A 107 -1.90 -42.11 0.39
CA GLY A 107 -2.73 -43.11 1.05
C GLY A 107 -2.19 -44.55 0.95
N SER A 108 -1.10 -44.79 0.21
CA SER A 108 -0.55 -46.13 0.03
C SER A 108 0.47 -46.47 1.13
N PRO A 109 0.34 -47.62 1.82
CA PRO A 109 1.39 -48.11 2.73
C PRO A 109 2.73 -48.29 2.03
N ASP A 110 2.73 -48.67 0.75
CA ASP A 110 3.95 -48.90 -0.04
C ASP A 110 4.75 -47.60 -0.22
N TYR A 111 4.07 -46.45 -0.35
CA TYR A 111 4.73 -45.15 -0.42
C TYR A 111 5.52 -44.84 0.86
N TRP A 112 4.95 -45.13 2.04
CA TRP A 112 5.61 -44.87 3.31
C TRP A 112 6.77 -45.84 3.59
N VAL A 113 6.63 -47.10 3.17
CA VAL A 113 7.71 -48.10 3.18
C VAL A 113 8.86 -47.65 2.29
N GLU A 114 8.55 -47.16 1.09
CA GLU A 114 9.56 -46.62 0.19
C GLU A 114 10.20 -45.36 0.76
N HIS A 115 9.41 -44.45 1.35
CA HIS A 115 9.92 -43.20 1.90
C HIS A 115 10.87 -43.39 3.09
N VAL A 116 10.58 -44.32 4.02
CA VAL A 116 11.47 -44.56 5.18
C VAL A 116 12.82 -45.16 4.76
N ARG A 117 12.87 -45.84 3.61
CA ARG A 117 14.08 -46.43 3.04
C ARG A 117 14.79 -45.50 2.04
N GLY A 118 14.04 -44.77 1.23
CA GLY A 118 14.51 -43.98 0.10
C GLY A 118 15.15 -42.65 0.51
N THR A 119 15.84 -42.04 -0.45
CA THR A 119 16.48 -40.72 -0.29
C THR A 119 15.43 -39.62 -0.15
N VAL A 120 15.60 -38.75 0.86
CA VAL A 120 14.81 -37.53 1.02
C VAL A 120 15.27 -36.46 0.02
N ARG A 121 14.41 -36.10 -0.94
CA ARG A 121 14.56 -35.14 -2.03
C ARG A 121 14.16 -33.70 -1.63
N PHE A 122 14.58 -33.24 -0.46
CA PHE A 122 14.19 -31.94 0.09
C PHE A 122 14.54 -30.77 -0.86
N GLN A 123 15.76 -30.76 -1.41
CA GLN A 123 16.19 -29.74 -2.37
C GLN A 123 15.29 -29.69 -3.61
N ASP A 124 14.94 -30.85 -4.14
CA ASP A 124 14.12 -30.96 -5.34
C ASP A 124 12.71 -30.43 -5.06
N GLY A 125 12.16 -30.75 -3.88
CA GLY A 125 10.87 -30.22 -3.43
C GLY A 125 10.86 -28.70 -3.24
N VAL A 126 11.90 -28.12 -2.60
CA VAL A 126 12.00 -26.66 -2.46
C VAL A 126 12.14 -25.97 -3.83
N ARG A 127 12.90 -26.55 -4.76
CA ARG A 127 13.04 -26.03 -6.12
C ARG A 127 11.77 -26.17 -6.94
N HIS A 128 10.97 -27.22 -6.71
CA HIS A 128 9.65 -27.34 -7.31
C HIS A 128 8.75 -26.18 -6.86
N LEU A 129 8.67 -25.94 -5.55
CA LEU A 129 7.90 -24.81 -4.98
C LEU A 129 8.39 -23.45 -5.50
N GLU A 130 9.71 -23.26 -5.66
CA GLU A 130 10.26 -22.04 -6.27
C GLU A 130 9.77 -21.85 -7.71
N ARG A 131 9.77 -22.90 -8.53
CA ARG A 131 9.27 -22.85 -9.92
C ARG A 131 7.78 -22.57 -10.00
N ASP A 132 7.01 -23.04 -9.03
CA ASP A 132 5.58 -22.76 -8.87
C ASP A 132 5.30 -21.33 -8.34
N GLY A 133 6.34 -20.54 -8.07
CA GLY A 133 6.22 -19.15 -7.65
C GLY A 133 5.88 -18.98 -6.16
N VAL A 134 6.14 -19.99 -5.33
CA VAL A 134 5.96 -19.88 -3.87
C VAL A 134 6.97 -18.88 -3.31
N THR A 135 6.46 -17.86 -2.61
CA THR A 135 7.27 -16.77 -2.06
C THR A 135 7.35 -16.76 -0.54
N ALA A 136 6.66 -17.67 0.15
CA ALA A 136 6.66 -17.75 1.61
C ALA A 136 6.72 -19.21 2.07
N PHE A 137 7.66 -19.52 2.96
CA PHE A 137 7.90 -20.83 3.53
C PHE A 137 7.88 -20.74 5.05
N LEU A 138 7.13 -21.63 5.69
CA LEU A 138 7.06 -21.75 7.15
C LEU A 138 7.55 -23.14 7.56
N GLU A 139 8.65 -23.21 8.31
CA GLU A 139 9.12 -24.46 8.91
C GLU A 139 8.30 -24.76 10.17
N LEU A 140 7.59 -25.90 10.14
CA LEU A 140 6.85 -26.44 11.26
C LEU A 140 7.74 -27.42 12.03
N GLY A 141 8.20 -27.00 13.20
CA GLY A 141 9.08 -27.81 14.04
C GLY A 141 9.56 -27.02 15.25
N PRO A 142 10.34 -27.66 16.14
CA PRO A 142 10.81 -27.06 17.40
C PRO A 142 12.01 -26.10 17.22
N ASP A 143 12.57 -25.99 16.01
CA ASP A 143 13.72 -25.12 15.70
C ASP A 143 13.64 -24.64 14.24
N GLY A 144 14.70 -24.00 13.73
CA GLY A 144 14.78 -23.45 12.37
C GLY A 144 15.87 -24.05 11.50
N ALA A 145 16.02 -25.37 11.47
CA ALA A 145 17.09 -26.04 10.74
C ALA A 145 16.77 -26.12 9.23
N LEU A 146 15.53 -26.43 8.87
CA LEU A 146 15.08 -26.52 7.47
C LEU A 146 15.00 -25.15 6.80
N THR A 147 14.78 -24.09 7.57
CA THR A 147 14.78 -22.70 7.10
C THR A 147 16.13 -22.36 6.46
N ALA A 148 17.23 -22.73 7.12
CA ALA A 148 18.58 -22.50 6.58
C ALA A 148 18.84 -23.36 5.34
N LEU A 149 18.45 -24.64 5.36
CA LEU A 149 18.59 -25.54 4.20
C LEU A 149 17.77 -25.07 3.00
N GLY A 150 16.54 -24.60 3.24
CA GLY A 150 15.65 -24.07 2.21
C GLY A 150 16.23 -22.82 1.56
N GLN A 151 16.86 -21.93 2.34
CA GLN A 151 17.57 -20.75 1.80
C GLN A 151 18.67 -21.16 0.82
N ASP A 152 19.43 -22.20 1.13
CA ASP A 152 20.51 -22.70 0.27
C ASP A 152 20.00 -23.40 -1.01
N CYS A 153 18.73 -23.80 -1.04
CA CYS A 153 18.11 -24.48 -2.20
C CYS A 153 17.63 -23.51 -3.28
N LEU A 154 17.20 -22.31 -2.87
CA LEU A 154 16.61 -21.29 -3.74
C LEU A 154 17.66 -20.66 -4.65
N THR A 155 17.25 -20.29 -5.86
CA THR A 155 18.12 -19.74 -6.91
C THR A 155 18.01 -18.22 -7.04
N GLY A 156 16.91 -17.61 -6.54
CA GLY A 156 16.78 -16.15 -6.43
C GLY A 156 17.64 -15.53 -5.33
N THR A 157 17.91 -14.22 -5.40
CA THR A 157 18.62 -13.49 -4.33
C THR A 157 17.87 -13.66 -3.02
N THR A 158 18.44 -14.40 -2.08
CA THR A 158 17.87 -14.59 -0.74
C THR A 158 18.22 -13.38 0.13
N GLY A 159 17.29 -12.43 0.22
CA GLY A 159 17.22 -11.51 1.35
C GLY A 159 17.09 -12.32 2.63
N THR A 160 18.17 -12.42 3.39
CA THR A 160 18.09 -12.84 4.77
C THR A 160 17.22 -11.82 5.50
N ALA A 161 16.03 -12.21 5.95
CA ALA A 161 15.59 -11.76 7.26
C ALA A 161 16.57 -12.42 8.26
N THR A 162 17.82 -11.92 8.29
CA THR A 162 18.73 -12.15 9.40
C THR A 162 17.89 -11.92 10.63
N ALA A 163 17.99 -12.85 11.57
CA ALA A 163 17.52 -12.62 12.92
C ALA A 163 17.84 -11.17 13.27
N VAL A 164 16.78 -10.36 13.45
CA VAL A 164 16.89 -9.17 14.27
C VAL A 164 17.30 -9.72 15.62
N GLY A 165 18.61 -9.84 15.82
CA GLY A 165 19.18 -9.91 17.14
C GLY A 165 18.90 -8.57 17.76
N ASP A 166 18.10 -8.57 18.82
CA ASP A 166 18.03 -7.68 19.99
C ASP A 166 18.39 -6.18 19.86
N SER A 167 18.45 -5.60 18.66
CA SER A 167 18.46 -4.16 18.47
C SER A 167 17.09 -3.75 17.99
N GLU A 168 16.41 -2.95 18.81
CA GLU A 168 15.28 -2.11 18.44
C GLU A 168 15.62 -1.38 17.13
N GLY A 169 15.15 -1.96 16.02
CA GLY A 169 15.40 -1.47 14.68
C GLY A 169 14.20 -1.84 13.84
N THR A 170 13.41 -0.83 13.51
CA THR A 170 12.32 -0.84 12.55
C THR A 170 12.83 -1.32 11.18
N GLY A 171 12.86 -2.64 10.99
CA GLY A 171 13.25 -3.28 9.74
C GLY A 171 12.02 -3.59 8.87
N THR A 172 11.54 -2.61 8.12
CA THR A 172 10.71 -2.82 6.93
C THR A 172 11.56 -3.50 5.84
N ALA A 173 11.80 -4.80 5.97
CA ALA A 173 12.37 -5.63 4.90
C ALA A 173 11.23 -6.28 4.10
N ALA A 174 10.42 -5.44 3.47
CA ALA A 174 9.48 -5.85 2.44
C ALA A 174 9.73 -5.01 1.20
N LEU A 175 10.89 -5.21 0.55
CA LEU A 175 11.13 -4.64 -0.78
C LEU A 175 11.92 -5.64 -1.66
N THR A 176 11.17 -6.20 -2.62
CA THR A 176 11.57 -6.82 -3.90
C THR A 176 12.14 -8.25 -3.94
N GLY A 177 11.36 -9.17 -4.51
CA GLY A 177 11.82 -10.36 -5.26
C GLY A 177 12.30 -11.59 -4.48
N THR A 178 12.61 -11.45 -3.20
CA THR A 178 13.11 -12.55 -2.37
C THR A 178 12.00 -13.38 -1.72
N PRO A 179 12.08 -14.73 -1.73
CA PRO A 179 11.20 -15.58 -0.92
C PRO A 179 11.46 -15.45 0.59
N LEU A 180 10.39 -15.35 1.39
CA LEU A 180 10.42 -15.33 2.85
C LEU A 180 10.49 -16.74 3.42
N LEU A 181 11.45 -17.03 4.30
CA LEU A 181 11.55 -18.31 5.01
C LEU A 181 11.59 -18.05 6.52
N LEU A 182 10.69 -18.69 7.26
CA LEU A 182 10.54 -18.48 8.70
C LEU A 182 10.39 -19.82 9.42
N PRO A 183 11.06 -20.01 10.57
CA PRO A 183 10.69 -21.08 11.48
C PRO A 183 9.55 -20.64 12.39
N LEU A 184 8.64 -21.56 12.67
CA LEU A 184 7.55 -21.33 13.61
C LEU A 184 8.08 -21.20 15.05
N LEU A 185 8.99 -22.09 15.44
CA LEU A 185 9.59 -22.14 16.78
C LEU A 185 11.12 -22.04 16.73
N ARG A 186 11.69 -21.71 17.88
CA ARG A 186 13.13 -21.71 18.13
C ARG A 186 13.38 -22.28 19.51
N LYS A 187 14.38 -23.15 19.65
CA LYS A 187 14.69 -23.85 20.91
C LYS A 187 15.02 -22.93 22.09
N ASP A 188 15.45 -21.70 21.81
CA ASP A 188 15.89 -20.69 22.78
C ASP A 188 14.80 -19.66 23.09
N ARG A 189 13.55 -19.88 22.64
CA ARG A 189 12.44 -18.93 22.81
C ARG A 189 11.18 -19.62 23.33
N PRO A 190 10.34 -18.93 24.12
CA PRO A 190 9.03 -19.47 24.49
C PRO A 190 8.14 -19.67 23.25
N GLU A 191 7.39 -20.77 23.21
CA GLU A 191 6.66 -21.21 22.00
C GLU A 191 5.58 -20.21 21.55
N ALA A 192 4.72 -19.77 22.46
CA ALA A 192 3.62 -18.86 22.14
C ALA A 192 4.07 -17.54 21.48
N PRO A 193 5.02 -16.76 22.05
CA PRO A 193 5.51 -15.55 21.39
C PRO A 193 6.30 -15.84 20.10
N ALA A 194 6.99 -16.97 19.99
CA ALA A 194 7.66 -17.37 18.76
C ALA A 194 6.67 -17.61 17.62
N ALA A 195 5.62 -18.40 17.88
CA ALA A 195 4.55 -18.68 16.93
C ALA A 195 3.79 -17.41 16.52
N ALA A 196 3.41 -16.57 17.49
CA ALA A 196 2.74 -15.30 17.21
C ALA A 196 3.62 -14.36 16.36
N THR A 197 4.93 -14.34 16.61
CA THR A 197 5.89 -13.55 15.82
C THR A 197 6.00 -14.07 14.39
N ALA A 198 6.06 -15.39 14.19
CA ALA A 198 6.13 -15.99 12.86
C ALA A 198 4.88 -15.66 12.03
N LEU A 199 3.68 -15.79 12.63
CA LEU A 199 2.40 -15.43 12.00
C LEU A 199 2.32 -13.93 11.68
N ALA A 200 2.78 -13.06 12.58
CA ALA A 200 2.81 -11.62 12.34
C ALA A 200 3.74 -11.26 11.16
N ARG A 201 4.89 -11.93 11.04
CA ARG A 201 5.81 -11.73 9.91
C ARG A 201 5.22 -12.19 8.59
N LEU A 202 4.53 -13.33 8.57
CA LEU A 202 3.77 -13.79 7.40
C LEU A 202 2.70 -12.76 7.00
N HIS A 203 1.94 -12.25 7.97
CA HIS A 203 0.92 -11.23 7.74
C HIS A 203 1.50 -9.93 7.14
N VAL A 204 2.60 -9.42 7.70
CA VAL A 204 3.29 -8.22 7.18
C VAL A 204 3.84 -8.45 5.77
N ALA A 205 4.22 -9.68 5.44
CA ALA A 205 4.65 -10.06 4.09
C ALA A 205 3.49 -10.28 3.11
N GLY A 206 2.24 -10.06 3.53
CA GLY A 206 1.06 -10.18 2.68
C GLY A 206 0.45 -11.58 2.62
N VAL A 207 0.94 -12.53 3.42
CA VAL A 207 0.30 -13.85 3.53
C VAL A 207 -0.99 -13.70 4.37
N PRO A 208 -2.15 -14.16 3.87
CA PRO A 208 -3.39 -14.09 4.63
C PRO A 208 -3.30 -15.00 5.86
N VAL A 209 -3.49 -14.42 7.05
CA VAL A 209 -3.55 -15.12 8.32
C VAL A 209 -4.95 -14.95 8.91
N ASP A 210 -5.61 -16.07 9.20
CA ASP A 210 -6.89 -16.06 9.92
C ASP A 210 -6.65 -15.83 11.42
N TRP A 211 -6.60 -14.56 11.82
CA TRP A 211 -6.45 -14.17 13.21
C TRP A 211 -7.63 -14.59 14.09
N SER A 212 -8.81 -14.83 13.50
CA SER A 212 -9.97 -15.33 14.27
C SER A 212 -9.73 -16.76 14.73
N ALA A 213 -9.14 -17.61 13.88
CA ALA A 213 -8.73 -18.97 14.23
C ALA A 213 -7.62 -18.98 15.29
N VAL A 214 -6.63 -18.08 15.19
CA VAL A 214 -5.52 -17.96 16.17
C VAL A 214 -6.04 -17.63 17.58
N HIS A 215 -7.09 -16.81 17.67
CA HIS A 215 -7.69 -16.41 18.94
C HIS A 215 -8.89 -17.25 19.35
N SER A 216 -9.27 -18.24 18.54
CA SER A 216 -10.37 -19.15 18.87
C SER A 216 -10.06 -19.90 20.17
N GLY A 217 -10.98 -19.87 21.14
CA GLY A 217 -10.81 -20.50 22.45
C GLY A 217 -10.22 -19.60 23.56
N GLY A 218 -9.77 -18.38 23.24
CA GLY A 218 -9.46 -17.36 24.25
C GLY A 218 -10.71 -16.75 24.89
N PRO A 219 -10.60 -16.01 26.02
CA PRO A 219 -11.73 -15.27 26.56
C PRO A 219 -12.26 -14.34 25.47
N SER A 220 -13.56 -14.45 25.16
CA SER A 220 -14.27 -13.59 24.21
C SER A 220 -14.22 -12.15 24.70
N ARG A 221 -13.15 -11.44 24.36
CA ARG A 221 -13.08 -9.99 24.51
C ARG A 221 -13.69 -9.40 23.24
N PRO A 222 -14.61 -8.43 23.38
CA PRO A 222 -15.13 -7.74 22.20
C PRO A 222 -13.96 -7.15 21.42
N ALA A 223 -14.02 -7.27 20.08
CA ALA A 223 -13.08 -6.57 19.22
C ALA A 223 -13.17 -5.08 19.55
N VAL A 224 -12.02 -4.45 19.77
CA VAL A 224 -11.93 -3.01 20.03
C VAL A 224 -11.35 -2.38 18.79
N ASP A 225 -12.02 -1.34 18.28
CA ASP A 225 -11.45 -0.54 17.20
C ASP A 225 -10.15 0.11 17.68
N LEU A 226 -9.06 -0.19 17.00
CA LEU A 226 -7.82 0.54 17.19
C LEU A 226 -7.97 1.93 16.54
N PRO A 227 -7.30 2.97 17.08
CA PRO A 227 -7.26 4.27 16.43
C PRO A 227 -6.89 4.10 14.95
N THR A 228 -7.69 4.68 14.06
CA THR A 228 -7.45 4.61 12.62
C THR A 228 -6.10 5.20 12.25
N TYR A 229 -5.62 4.86 11.06
CA TYR A 229 -4.40 5.35 10.41
C TYR A 229 -3.96 6.74 10.90
N ALA A 230 -2.72 6.85 11.37
CA ALA A 230 -2.11 8.13 11.67
C ALA A 230 -1.90 8.89 10.35
N PHE A 231 -2.92 9.64 9.93
CA PHE A 231 -2.83 10.50 8.75
C PHE A 231 -1.53 11.30 8.81
N GLN A 232 -0.75 11.27 7.74
CA GLN A 232 0.31 12.26 7.54
C GLN A 232 -0.39 13.60 7.26
N ARG A 233 -0.72 14.32 8.35
CA ARG A 233 -1.49 15.56 8.29
C ARG A 233 -0.67 16.62 7.57
N GLY A 234 -0.96 16.83 6.29
CA GLY A 234 -0.52 17.99 5.52
C GLY A 234 -1.62 19.05 5.49
N SER A 235 -1.24 20.31 5.63
CA SER A 235 -2.17 21.42 5.41
C SER A 235 -2.25 21.70 3.91
N TYR A 236 -3.39 21.39 3.29
CA TYR A 236 -3.65 21.61 1.86
C TYR A 236 -4.72 22.69 1.64
N TRP A 237 -4.78 23.68 2.53
CA TRP A 237 -5.70 24.81 2.42
C TRP A 237 -5.16 25.86 1.45
N LEU A 238 -6.03 26.40 0.59
CA LEU A 238 -5.73 27.60 -0.20
C LEU A 238 -5.63 28.79 0.76
N ALA A 239 -4.44 29.36 0.93
CA ALA A 239 -4.27 30.57 1.73
C ALA A 239 -4.90 31.77 0.98
N ALA A 240 -5.88 32.43 1.60
CA ALA A 240 -6.37 33.71 1.10
C ALA A 240 -5.19 34.70 1.04
N GLY A 241 -5.04 35.38 -0.10
CA GLY A 241 -4.00 36.39 -0.28
C GLY A 241 -4.11 37.51 0.77
N PRO A 242 -3.00 38.21 1.09
CA PRO A 242 -3.00 39.26 2.10
C PRO A 242 -4.00 40.36 1.75
N ALA A 243 -4.92 40.67 2.67
CA ALA A 243 -5.76 41.86 2.59
C ALA A 243 -4.85 43.10 2.62
N THR A 244 -4.99 43.96 1.61
CA THR A 244 -4.18 45.18 1.47
C THR A 244 -5.00 46.39 1.93
N ALA A 245 -4.45 47.13 2.90
CA ALA A 245 -4.89 48.41 3.47
C ALA A 245 -6.13 48.41 4.41
N ASP A 246 -6.07 49.28 5.43
CA ASP A 246 -7.18 49.62 6.33
C ASP A 246 -8.21 50.50 5.60
N LEU A 247 -9.09 49.87 4.83
CA LEU A 247 -10.12 50.53 4.02
C LEU A 247 -11.05 51.46 4.83
N PRO A 248 -11.47 51.12 6.07
CA PRO A 248 -12.22 52.03 6.93
C PRO A 248 -11.54 53.39 7.17
N ALA A 249 -10.21 53.45 7.29
CA ALA A 249 -9.49 54.71 7.47
C ALA A 249 -9.59 55.64 6.26
N ALA A 250 -9.88 55.10 5.06
CA ALA A 250 -10.13 55.85 3.84
C ALA A 250 -11.61 56.21 3.62
N GLY A 251 -12.48 55.94 4.60
CA GLY A 251 -13.93 56.14 4.48
C GLY A 251 -14.64 55.11 3.61
N LEU A 252 -13.99 53.97 3.33
CA LEU A 252 -14.55 52.88 2.52
C LEU A 252 -14.98 51.71 3.42
N ARG A 253 -16.04 51.01 3.01
CA ARG A 253 -16.49 49.77 3.64
C ARG A 253 -15.77 48.58 3.02
N THR A 254 -15.30 47.65 3.84
CA THR A 254 -14.77 46.38 3.34
C THR A 254 -15.92 45.52 2.81
N VAL A 255 -15.78 45.04 1.59
CA VAL A 255 -16.70 44.06 1.01
C VAL A 255 -16.03 42.70 1.09
N ASP A 256 -16.66 41.75 1.78
CA ASP A 256 -16.15 40.39 1.84
C ASP A 256 -16.47 39.67 0.53
N HIS A 257 -15.63 39.88 -0.49
CA HIS A 257 -15.73 39.26 -1.81
C HIS A 257 -14.36 39.26 -2.52
N PRO A 258 -13.94 38.16 -3.18
CA PRO A 258 -12.61 38.07 -3.81
C PRO A 258 -12.33 39.14 -4.89
N LEU A 259 -13.35 39.57 -5.62
CA LEU A 259 -13.22 40.52 -6.74
C LEU A 259 -13.74 41.94 -6.42
N LEU A 260 -14.41 42.15 -5.28
CA LEU A 260 -14.87 43.46 -4.80
C LEU A 260 -14.30 43.68 -3.42
N GLY A 261 -13.32 44.58 -3.30
CA GLY A 261 -12.62 44.80 -2.03
C GLY A 261 -13.23 45.90 -1.18
N ALA A 262 -13.82 46.92 -1.82
CA ALA A 262 -14.30 48.11 -1.14
C ALA A 262 -15.65 48.59 -1.68
N GLY A 263 -16.42 49.27 -0.84
CA GLY A 263 -17.69 49.90 -1.20
C GLY A 263 -17.90 51.24 -0.50
N THR A 264 -18.68 52.13 -1.10
CA THR A 264 -19.09 53.41 -0.51
C THR A 264 -20.48 53.80 -1.00
N GLU A 265 -21.20 54.53 -0.15
CA GLU A 265 -22.47 55.17 -0.50
C GLU A 265 -22.17 56.53 -1.14
N LEU A 266 -22.96 56.91 -2.14
CA LEU A 266 -22.83 58.20 -2.82
C LEU A 266 -23.58 59.26 -2.02
N ALA A 267 -22.92 60.35 -1.63
CA ALA A 267 -23.54 61.34 -0.72
C ALA A 267 -24.66 62.18 -1.38
N ASP A 268 -24.74 62.20 -2.70
CA ASP A 268 -25.68 62.99 -3.49
C ASP A 268 -26.88 62.17 -4.02
N SER A 269 -26.93 60.87 -3.72
CA SER A 269 -27.97 59.95 -4.21
C SER A 269 -28.10 58.72 -3.32
N ASP A 270 -29.20 57.98 -3.39
CA ASP A 270 -29.33 56.68 -2.69
C ASP A 270 -28.53 55.55 -3.40
N GLY A 271 -27.40 55.89 -4.01
CA GLY A 271 -26.58 55.01 -4.83
C GLY A 271 -25.34 54.49 -4.10
N PHE A 272 -24.76 53.42 -4.64
CA PHE A 272 -23.57 52.77 -4.10
C PHE A 272 -22.52 52.57 -5.20
N LEU A 273 -21.25 52.70 -4.82
CA LEU A 273 -20.09 52.37 -5.65
C LEU A 273 -19.27 51.28 -4.95
N PHE A 274 -19.04 50.19 -5.67
CA PHE A 274 -18.16 49.10 -5.27
C PHE A 274 -16.94 49.08 -6.18
N THR A 275 -15.77 48.77 -5.62
CA THR A 275 -14.51 48.75 -6.38
C THR A 275 -13.74 47.46 -6.15
N GLY A 276 -13.02 47.06 -7.20
CA GLY A 276 -12.23 45.84 -7.23
C GLY A 276 -10.95 46.01 -8.04
N ARG A 277 -9.92 45.24 -7.69
CA ARG A 277 -8.71 45.11 -8.50
C ARG A 277 -8.28 43.65 -8.54
N PHE A 278 -8.21 43.07 -9.74
CA PHE A 278 -7.84 41.66 -9.91
C PHE A 278 -7.02 41.43 -11.17
N SER A 279 -6.33 40.29 -11.19
CA SER A 279 -5.50 39.81 -12.29
C SER A 279 -5.51 38.29 -12.27
N VAL A 280 -5.05 37.66 -13.35
CA VAL A 280 -4.80 36.20 -13.36
C VAL A 280 -3.78 35.81 -12.27
N ARG A 281 -2.85 36.69 -11.91
CA ARG A 281 -1.89 36.43 -10.83
C ARG A 281 -2.51 36.40 -9.45
N SER A 282 -3.47 37.29 -9.17
CA SER A 282 -4.16 37.32 -7.88
C SER A 282 -5.29 36.30 -7.78
N HIS A 283 -5.88 35.93 -8.92
CA HIS A 283 -6.95 34.95 -9.03
C HIS A 283 -6.63 33.95 -10.16
N PRO A 284 -5.76 32.94 -9.91
CA PRO A 284 -5.28 32.02 -10.93
C PRO A 284 -6.38 31.28 -11.70
N TRP A 285 -7.51 31.01 -11.04
CA TRP A 285 -8.68 30.36 -11.67
C TRP A 285 -9.26 31.15 -12.84
N LEU A 286 -9.01 32.46 -12.94
CA LEU A 286 -9.42 33.25 -14.10
C LEU A 286 -8.72 32.77 -15.39
N ALA A 287 -7.51 32.21 -15.30
CA ALA A 287 -6.78 31.68 -16.44
C ALA A 287 -7.54 30.57 -17.17
N ASP A 288 -8.38 29.83 -16.46
CA ASP A 288 -9.11 28.68 -16.98
C ASP A 288 -10.24 29.08 -17.94
N HIS A 289 -10.61 30.37 -17.97
CA HIS A 289 -11.58 30.93 -18.92
C HIS A 289 -10.88 31.60 -20.13
N GLY A 290 -9.95 30.86 -20.73
CA GLY A 290 -9.28 31.25 -21.98
C GLY A 290 -10.18 31.09 -23.19
N VAL A 291 -10.27 32.14 -24.03
CA VAL A 291 -11.03 32.12 -25.29
C VAL A 291 -10.15 32.75 -26.39
N TYR A 292 -9.78 31.95 -27.40
CA TYR A 292 -8.79 32.30 -28.41
C TYR A 292 -7.43 32.74 -27.79
N GLU A 293 -6.91 33.91 -28.15
CA GLU A 293 -5.58 34.41 -27.75
C GLU A 293 -5.57 35.15 -26.39
N GLY A 294 -6.70 35.21 -25.68
CA GLY A 294 -6.83 35.97 -24.43
C GLY A 294 -7.65 35.28 -23.34
N VAL A 295 -7.52 35.78 -22.11
CA VAL A 295 -8.35 35.37 -20.98
C VAL A 295 -9.54 36.33 -20.89
N LEU A 296 -10.75 35.81 -21.07
CA LEU A 296 -11.98 36.61 -20.92
C LEU A 296 -12.50 36.50 -19.50
N PHE A 297 -12.90 37.61 -18.91
CA PHE A 297 -13.61 37.58 -17.63
C PHE A 297 -14.95 36.85 -17.81
N PRO A 298 -15.23 35.80 -17.01
CA PRO A 298 -16.42 34.98 -17.22
C PRO A 298 -17.72 35.78 -17.10
N ALA A 299 -18.69 35.50 -17.96
CA ALA A 299 -20.05 36.06 -17.88
C ALA A 299 -20.69 35.83 -16.50
N THR A 300 -20.48 34.65 -15.93
CA THR A 300 -20.95 34.27 -14.59
C THR A 300 -20.29 35.06 -13.48
N ALA A 301 -19.07 35.56 -13.68
CA ALA A 301 -18.42 36.43 -12.72
C ALA A 301 -19.07 37.83 -12.69
N PHE A 302 -19.57 38.37 -13.81
CA PHE A 302 -20.41 39.57 -13.77
C PHE A 302 -21.70 39.36 -13.00
N LEU A 303 -22.33 38.20 -13.13
CA LEU A 303 -23.53 37.84 -12.37
C LEU A 303 -23.23 37.76 -10.87
N GLU A 304 -22.13 37.12 -10.48
CA GLU A 304 -21.68 37.06 -9.08
C GLU A 304 -21.45 38.46 -8.49
N LEU A 305 -20.80 39.35 -9.24
CA LEU A 305 -20.61 40.75 -8.82
C LEU A 305 -21.95 41.47 -8.60
N ALA A 306 -22.93 41.24 -9.49
CA ALA A 306 -24.26 41.83 -9.39
C ALA A 306 -25.03 41.31 -8.16
N VAL A 307 -24.99 40.00 -7.89
CA VAL A 307 -25.59 39.39 -6.70
C VAL A 307 -24.97 39.98 -5.44
N ARG A 308 -23.63 40.00 -5.36
CA ARG A 308 -22.94 40.52 -4.19
C ARG A 308 -23.24 42.00 -3.93
N ALA A 309 -23.34 42.81 -4.97
CA ALA A 309 -23.73 44.20 -4.84
C ALA A 309 -25.20 44.36 -4.42
N GLY A 310 -26.09 43.50 -4.92
CA GLY A 310 -27.49 43.40 -4.52
C GLY A 310 -27.66 43.13 -3.03
N ASP A 311 -26.92 42.16 -2.49
CA ASP A 311 -26.95 41.84 -1.05
C ASP A 311 -26.68 43.05 -0.16
N GLN A 312 -25.78 43.95 -0.61
CA GLN A 312 -25.42 45.16 0.15
C GLN A 312 -26.54 46.21 0.20
N VAL A 313 -27.48 46.17 -0.75
CA VAL A 313 -28.58 47.11 -0.89
C VAL A 313 -29.95 46.49 -0.64
N GLY A 314 -29.99 45.24 -0.14
CA GLY A 314 -31.24 44.53 0.15
C GLY A 314 -31.99 44.02 -1.09
N CYS A 315 -31.27 43.75 -2.17
CA CYS A 315 -31.81 43.13 -3.39
C CYS A 315 -31.26 41.70 -3.51
N ASP A 316 -32.11 40.68 -3.39
CA ASP A 316 -31.71 39.27 -3.35
C ASP A 316 -31.74 38.56 -4.72
N ARG A 317 -32.05 39.31 -5.79
CA ARG A 317 -32.19 38.79 -7.14
C ARG A 317 -31.65 39.78 -8.17
N VAL A 318 -31.16 39.22 -9.28
CA VAL A 318 -30.87 39.93 -10.52
C VAL A 318 -32.02 39.65 -11.49
N GLU A 319 -32.75 40.69 -11.91
CA GLU A 319 -33.85 40.55 -12.87
C GLU A 319 -33.33 40.55 -14.32
N GLU A 320 -32.41 41.44 -14.61
CA GLU A 320 -31.77 41.56 -15.92
C GLU A 320 -30.26 41.75 -15.74
N LEU A 321 -29.48 41.08 -16.59
CA LEU A 321 -28.06 41.34 -16.75
C LEU A 321 -27.71 41.26 -18.24
N THR A 322 -27.31 42.40 -18.79
CA THR A 322 -26.90 42.57 -20.18
C THR A 322 -25.39 42.75 -20.23
N LEU A 323 -24.70 41.88 -20.97
CA LEU A 323 -23.26 41.99 -21.23
C LEU A 323 -23.04 42.83 -22.50
N GLU A 324 -22.43 44.00 -22.35
CA GLU A 324 -22.29 45.00 -23.42
C GLU A 324 -20.96 44.88 -24.16
N ALA A 325 -19.88 44.57 -23.44
CA ALA A 325 -18.54 44.42 -24.01
C ALA A 325 -17.74 43.34 -23.27
N PRO A 326 -16.99 42.47 -23.98
CA PRO A 326 -16.13 41.50 -23.34
C PRO A 326 -15.03 42.20 -22.53
N LEU A 327 -14.79 41.74 -21.30
CA LEU A 327 -13.64 42.19 -20.50
C LEU A 327 -12.48 41.21 -20.69
N VAL A 328 -11.45 41.65 -21.40
CA VAL A 328 -10.21 40.89 -21.61
C VAL A 328 -9.24 41.19 -20.48
N LEU A 329 -8.71 40.15 -19.83
CA LEU A 329 -7.71 40.31 -18.76
C LEU A 329 -6.30 40.44 -19.35
N PRO A 330 -5.52 41.47 -18.97
CA PRO A 330 -4.17 41.64 -19.47
C PRO A 330 -3.24 40.56 -18.91
N GLN A 331 -2.38 39.98 -19.74
CA GLN A 331 -1.51 38.84 -19.38
C GLN A 331 -0.54 39.14 -18.21
N GLY A 332 -0.10 40.40 -18.08
CA GLY A 332 0.85 40.83 -17.04
C GLY A 332 0.33 41.92 -16.09
N GLY A 333 -0.90 42.39 -16.29
CA GLY A 333 -1.46 43.54 -15.57
C GLY A 333 -2.67 43.18 -14.70
N ALA A 334 -3.22 44.20 -14.04
CA ALA A 334 -4.49 44.07 -13.34
C ALA A 334 -5.60 44.87 -14.05
N VAL A 335 -6.84 44.52 -13.73
CA VAL A 335 -8.03 45.28 -14.08
C VAL A 335 -8.49 46.02 -12.83
N ALA A 336 -8.82 47.29 -12.98
CA ALA A 336 -9.60 48.05 -12.01
C ALA A 336 -11.07 47.99 -12.44
N LEU A 337 -11.95 47.65 -11.49
CA LEU A 337 -13.37 47.50 -11.71
C LEU A 337 -14.16 48.44 -10.80
N GLN A 338 -15.19 49.05 -11.35
CA GLN A 338 -16.20 49.82 -10.63
C GLN A 338 -17.58 49.23 -10.93
N LEU A 339 -18.32 48.89 -9.89
CA LEU A 339 -19.72 48.51 -9.99
C LEU A 339 -20.55 49.57 -9.28
N THR A 340 -21.49 50.18 -9.99
CA THR A 340 -22.45 51.12 -9.40
C THR A 340 -23.81 50.46 -9.27
N VAL A 341 -24.50 50.77 -8.18
CA VAL A 341 -25.92 50.49 -7.99
C VAL A 341 -26.61 51.83 -7.78
N GLY A 342 -27.54 52.18 -8.66
CA GLY A 342 -28.24 53.45 -8.63
C GLY A 342 -29.30 53.53 -7.52
N SER A 343 -29.88 54.72 -7.40
CA SER A 343 -31.06 54.95 -6.56
C SER A 343 -32.23 54.07 -7.00
N PRO A 344 -33.11 53.66 -6.06
CA PRO A 344 -34.26 52.86 -6.39
C PRO A 344 -35.28 53.71 -7.17
N ASP A 345 -35.93 53.11 -8.16
CA ASP A 345 -37.10 53.71 -8.79
C ASP A 345 -38.35 53.59 -7.90
N ALA A 346 -39.51 54.02 -8.41
CA ALA A 346 -40.78 53.95 -7.67
C ALA A 346 -41.22 52.52 -7.29
N SER A 347 -40.68 51.49 -7.95
CA SER A 347 -40.93 50.07 -7.64
C SER A 347 -39.91 49.49 -6.65
N GLY A 348 -38.90 50.27 -6.26
CA GLY A 348 -37.77 49.81 -5.44
C GLY A 348 -36.65 49.16 -6.26
N THR A 349 -36.78 49.10 -7.59
CA THR A 349 -35.80 48.46 -8.48
C THR A 349 -34.62 49.39 -8.70
N ARG A 350 -33.41 48.85 -8.60
CA ARG A 350 -32.16 49.60 -8.72
C ARG A 350 -31.42 49.22 -9.99
N PRO A 351 -31.00 50.17 -10.82
CA PRO A 351 -30.12 49.88 -11.95
C PRO A 351 -28.70 49.59 -11.47
N LEU A 352 -27.99 48.69 -12.14
CA LEU A 352 -26.57 48.44 -11.91
C LEU A 352 -25.76 48.67 -13.18
N SER A 353 -24.49 49.05 -13.03
CA SER A 353 -23.53 49.05 -14.14
C SER A 353 -22.13 48.67 -13.69
N VAL A 354 -21.45 47.86 -14.50
CA VAL A 354 -20.09 47.37 -14.27
C VAL A 354 -19.17 47.98 -15.31
N HIS A 355 -18.22 48.77 -14.84
CA HIS A 355 -17.17 49.40 -15.63
C HIS A 355 -15.82 48.83 -15.26
N ALA A 356 -14.94 48.70 -16.25
CA ALA A 356 -13.57 48.30 -16.00
C ALA A 356 -12.60 49.03 -16.92
N ARG A 357 -11.33 49.05 -16.49
CA ARG A 357 -10.19 49.53 -17.27
C ARG A 357 -8.92 48.80 -16.82
N PRO A 358 -7.86 48.75 -17.64
CA PRO A 358 -6.55 48.34 -17.18
C PRO A 358 -6.12 49.19 -15.97
N ALA A 359 -5.70 48.56 -14.89
CA ALA A 359 -5.34 49.24 -13.65
C ALA A 359 -4.01 50.00 -13.77
N ASP A 360 -3.16 49.57 -14.70
CA ASP A 360 -1.78 50.03 -14.82
C ASP A 360 -1.62 51.14 -15.89
N ASP A 361 -2.68 51.46 -16.65
CA ASP A 361 -2.67 52.44 -17.77
C ASP A 361 -2.84 53.91 -17.31
N GLY A 362 -2.55 54.20 -16.05
CA GLY A 362 -2.64 55.54 -15.47
C GLY A 362 -4.07 56.01 -15.13
N PRO A 363 -4.21 57.14 -14.43
CA PRO A 363 -5.50 57.58 -13.89
C PRO A 363 -6.50 58.06 -14.95
N ASP A 364 -6.02 58.46 -16.13
CA ASP A 364 -6.82 59.03 -17.23
C ASP A 364 -7.34 57.99 -18.23
N ALA A 365 -7.00 56.70 -18.03
CA ALA A 365 -7.49 55.62 -18.89
C ALA A 365 -9.04 55.57 -18.86
N PRO A 366 -9.71 55.51 -20.04
CA PRO A 366 -11.16 55.54 -20.12
C PRO A 366 -11.77 54.28 -19.51
N TRP A 367 -12.91 54.45 -18.83
CA TRP A 367 -13.71 53.34 -18.35
C TRP A 367 -14.56 52.77 -19.48
N THR A 368 -14.57 51.44 -19.62
CA THR A 368 -15.48 50.74 -20.53
C THR A 368 -16.60 50.11 -19.72
N ARG A 369 -17.86 50.29 -20.15
CA ARG A 369 -19.00 49.58 -19.56
C ARG A 369 -19.07 48.18 -20.13
N HIS A 370 -18.99 47.18 -19.27
CA HIS A 370 -18.99 45.78 -19.66
C HIS A 370 -20.32 45.09 -19.41
N ALA A 371 -21.06 45.53 -18.39
CA ALA A 371 -22.39 45.00 -18.09
C ALA A 371 -23.30 46.06 -17.48
N SER A 372 -24.60 45.91 -17.70
CA SER A 372 -25.67 46.65 -17.03
C SER A 372 -26.77 45.70 -16.57
N GLY A 373 -27.60 46.11 -15.63
CA GLY A 373 -28.68 45.24 -15.15
C GLY A 373 -29.66 45.92 -14.20
N LEU A 374 -30.61 45.14 -13.70
CA LEU A 374 -31.66 45.57 -12.79
C LEU A 374 -31.73 44.64 -11.57
N LEU A 375 -31.76 45.25 -10.39
CA LEU A 375 -31.84 44.60 -9.08
C LEU A 375 -33.19 44.97 -8.43
N PRO A 376 -34.22 44.11 -8.52
CA PRO A 376 -35.48 44.33 -7.82
C PRO A 376 -35.28 44.19 -6.29
N PRO A 377 -36.15 44.83 -5.48
CA PRO A 377 -36.09 44.67 -4.03
C PRO A 377 -36.32 43.21 -3.64
N ALA A 378 -35.73 42.78 -2.52
CA ALA A 378 -35.94 41.43 -2.01
C ALA A 378 -37.43 41.12 -1.87
N ARG A 379 -37.82 39.91 -2.27
CA ARG A 379 -39.21 39.48 -2.07
C ARG A 379 -39.45 39.39 -0.57
N ASN A 380 -40.45 40.12 -0.08
CA ASN A 380 -40.95 39.88 1.27
C ASN A 380 -41.28 38.37 1.35
N PRO A 381 -40.65 37.59 2.25
CA PRO A 381 -41.02 36.21 2.40
C PRO A 381 -42.49 36.21 2.84
N GLY A 382 -43.39 35.86 1.91
CA GLY A 382 -44.73 35.45 2.29
C GLY A 382 -44.60 34.34 3.34
N PRO A 383 -45.58 34.18 4.24
CA PRO A 383 -45.52 33.15 5.27
C PRO A 383 -45.17 31.82 4.61
N ALA A 384 -44.07 31.20 5.06
CA ALA A 384 -43.61 29.93 4.53
C ALA A 384 -44.73 28.90 4.68
N ASP A 385 -45.22 28.37 3.56
CA ASP A 385 -46.18 27.28 3.58
C ASP A 385 -45.49 26.04 4.17
N PRO A 386 -46.01 25.46 5.26
CA PRO A 386 -45.42 24.27 5.85
C PRO A 386 -45.84 23.05 5.02
N PHE A 387 -44.95 22.58 4.14
CA PHE A 387 -45.01 21.20 3.63
C PHE A 387 -43.64 20.54 3.69
#